data_AF-A5WE23-F1
#
_entry.id   AF-A5WE23-F1
#
_cell.length_a   1.000
_cell.length_b   1.000
_cell.length_c   1.000
_cell.angle_alpha   90.00
_cell.angle_beta   90.00
_cell.angle_gamma   90.00
#
_symmetry.space_group_name_H-M   'P 1'
#
loop_
_entity.id
_entity.type
_entity.pdbx_description
1 polymer ?
#
loop_
_entity_poly.entity_id
_entity_poly.type
_entity_poly.pdbx_seq_one_letter_code
_entity_poly.pdbx_strand_id
1 'polypeptide(L)'
;MTDDKLLQKRQHLEAQSEKIMAIAKEPHSSLKCIHLLSVAGGATSETYSAIEQRIVTDDDVSGAYHLALMAQSTPDLPVDARQLIEMVVTKGDNAQLISLLKNLPVPPVEVIKQRLIDSGDENAIAQMTAYLEANPEGVGSQGMLGSGQKERIVPLSPSQS
;
A
#
# COMPACT_ATOMS: atom_id res chain seq x y z
N MET A 1 -3.66 -14.08 28.26
CA MET A 1 -4.27 -12.75 28.04
C MET A 1 -5.76 -12.95 28.20
N THR A 2 -6.38 -12.25 29.15
CA THR A 2 -7.79 -12.44 29.55
C THR A 2 -8.76 -11.94 28.47
N ASP A 3 -9.85 -12.67 28.25
CA ASP A 3 -10.89 -12.40 27.25
C ASP A 3 -11.43 -10.96 27.28
N ASP A 4 -11.43 -10.32 28.47
CA ASP A 4 -11.82 -8.91 28.63
C ASP A 4 -10.97 -7.93 27.82
N LYS A 5 -9.66 -8.18 27.67
CA LYS A 5 -8.77 -7.30 26.89
C LYS A 5 -9.04 -7.42 25.40
N LEU A 6 -9.41 -8.61 24.92
CA LEU A 6 -9.79 -8.83 23.52
C LEU A 6 -11.14 -8.18 23.22
N LEU A 7 -12.10 -8.29 24.15
CA LEU A 7 -13.41 -7.65 24.02
C LEU A 7 -13.28 -6.11 23.98
N GLN A 8 -12.51 -5.52 24.89
CA GLN A 8 -12.24 -4.07 24.89
C GLN A 8 -11.56 -3.61 23.60
N LYS A 9 -10.60 -4.38 23.09
CA LYS A 9 -9.93 -4.07 21.81
C LYS A 9 -10.91 -4.11 20.64
N ARG A 10 -11.80 -5.11 20.60
CA ARG A 10 -12.83 -5.21 19.56
C ARG A 10 -13.80 -4.03 19.62
N GLN A 11 -14.33 -3.71 20.79
CA GLN A 11 -15.25 -2.57 20.97
C GLN A 11 -14.60 -1.24 20.57
N HIS A 12 -13.31 -1.07 20.89
CA HIS A 12 -12.57 0.12 20.47
C HIS A 12 -12.44 0.20 18.95
N LEU A 13 -12.10 -0.90 18.27
CA LEU A 13 -12.01 -0.96 16.80
C LEU A 13 -13.36 -0.70 16.13
N GLU A 14 -14.44 -1.26 16.66
CA GLU A 14 -15.81 -1.02 16.17
C GLU A 14 -16.19 0.46 16.29
N ALA A 15 -15.96 1.09 17.45
CA ALA A 15 -16.26 2.50 17.66
C ALA A 15 -15.42 3.43 16.76
N GLN A 16 -14.15 3.11 16.52
CA GLN A 16 -13.33 3.85 15.56
C GLN A 16 -13.84 3.68 14.12
N SER A 17 -14.23 2.45 13.76
CA SER A 17 -14.76 2.12 12.44
C SER A 17 -16.04 2.89 12.13
N GLU A 18 -17.00 2.94 13.08
CA GLU A 18 -18.22 3.74 12.95
C GLU A 18 -17.93 5.23 12.72
N LYS A 19 -16.97 5.79 13.47
CA LYS A 19 -16.55 7.19 13.31
C LYS A 19 -15.95 7.45 11.94
N ILE A 20 -15.06 6.57 11.46
CA ILE A 20 -14.42 6.72 10.15
C ILE A 20 -15.47 6.60 9.04
N MET A 21 -16.39 5.63 9.14
CA MET A 21 -17.49 5.47 8.19
C MET A 21 -18.44 6.68 8.14
N ALA A 22 -18.70 7.33 9.29
CA ALA A 22 -19.49 8.55 9.32
C ALA A 22 -18.79 9.68 8.55
N ILE A 23 -17.47 9.84 8.73
CA ILE A 23 -16.66 10.84 8.02
C ILE A 23 -16.57 10.51 6.53
N ALA A 24 -16.44 9.23 6.15
CA ALA A 24 -16.35 8.80 4.75
C ALA A 24 -17.58 9.17 3.90
N LYS A 25 -18.71 9.55 4.53
CA LYS A 25 -19.89 10.08 3.82
C LYS A 25 -19.71 11.53 3.37
N GLU A 26 -18.84 12.29 4.03
CA GLU A 26 -18.52 13.67 3.66
C GLU A 26 -17.65 13.68 2.40
N PRO A 27 -17.89 14.58 1.42
CA PRO A 27 -16.99 14.75 0.28
C PRO A 27 -15.58 15.15 0.70
N HIS A 28 -14.58 14.73 -0.08
CA HIS A 28 -13.15 15.04 0.10
C HIS A 28 -12.58 14.64 1.46
N SER A 29 -13.09 13.55 2.04
CA SER A 29 -12.78 13.10 3.39
C SER A 29 -11.84 11.87 3.46
N SER A 30 -11.57 11.24 2.33
CA SER A 30 -10.69 10.08 2.13
C SER A 30 -9.37 10.18 2.91
N LEU A 31 -8.59 11.25 2.73
CA LEU A 31 -7.30 11.43 3.42
C LEU A 31 -7.44 11.50 4.94
N LYS A 32 -8.49 12.17 5.43
CA LYS A 32 -8.80 12.24 6.86
C LYS A 32 -9.14 10.84 7.39
N CYS A 33 -9.91 10.07 6.64
CA CYS A 33 -10.23 8.68 6.99
C CYS A 33 -8.98 7.78 7.02
N ILE A 34 -8.12 7.86 6.00
CA ILE A 34 -6.86 7.10 5.92
C ILE A 34 -5.94 7.45 7.10
N HIS A 35 -5.85 8.73 7.46
CA HIS A 35 -5.09 9.16 8.63
C HIS A 35 -5.63 8.56 9.92
N LEU A 36 -6.94 8.66 10.15
CA LEU A 36 -7.59 8.09 11.34
C LEU A 36 -7.41 6.57 11.42
N LEU A 37 -7.49 5.89 10.28
CA LEU A 37 -7.27 4.46 10.18
C LEU A 37 -5.83 4.08 10.57
N SER A 38 -4.84 4.85 10.09
CA SER A 38 -3.43 4.64 10.43
C SER A 38 -3.16 4.84 11.92
N VAL A 39 -3.81 5.86 12.54
CA VAL A 39 -3.71 6.11 13.98
C VAL A 39 -4.38 5.00 14.80
N ALA A 40 -5.51 4.46 14.33
CA ALA A 40 -6.21 3.36 14.99
C ALA A 40 -5.47 2.01 14.88
N GLY A 41 -4.53 1.88 13.94
CA GLY A 41 -3.78 0.64 13.70
C GLY A 41 -4.62 -0.45 13.03
N GLY A 42 -5.73 -0.07 12.37
CA GLY A 42 -6.65 -0.96 11.69
C GLY A 42 -8.12 -0.54 11.85
N ALA A 43 -8.98 -1.11 11.01
CA ALA A 43 -10.43 -0.92 11.05
C ALA A 43 -11.17 -2.18 10.58
N THR A 44 -12.49 -2.16 10.57
CA THR A 44 -13.29 -3.23 9.97
C THR A 44 -13.22 -3.20 8.44
N SER A 45 -13.56 -4.31 7.78
CA SER A 45 -13.58 -4.42 6.31
C SER A 45 -14.47 -3.35 5.67
N GLU A 46 -15.64 -3.10 6.24
CA GLU A 46 -16.61 -2.12 5.77
C GLU A 46 -16.05 -0.70 5.80
N THR A 47 -15.15 -0.42 6.73
CA THR A 47 -14.48 0.88 6.82
C THR A 47 -13.56 1.11 5.63
N TYR A 48 -12.77 0.11 5.25
CA TYR A 48 -11.90 0.21 4.07
C TYR A 48 -12.70 0.39 2.79
N SER A 49 -13.77 -0.38 2.60
CA SER A 49 -14.66 -0.24 1.44
C SER A 49 -15.35 1.13 1.40
N ALA A 50 -15.74 1.69 2.54
CA ALA A 50 -16.31 3.04 2.59
C ALA A 50 -15.28 4.12 2.18
N ILE A 51 -14.01 3.97 2.58
CA ILE A 51 -12.93 4.88 2.18
C ILE A 51 -12.66 4.76 0.68
N GLU A 52 -12.56 3.54 0.15
CA GLU A 52 -12.39 3.29 -1.28
C GLU A 52 -13.53 3.91 -2.10
N GLN A 53 -14.79 3.67 -1.70
CA GLN A 53 -15.94 4.28 -2.36
C GLN A 53 -15.86 5.81 -2.35
N ARG A 54 -15.43 6.41 -1.24
CA ARG A 54 -15.24 7.85 -1.15
C ARG A 54 -14.16 8.34 -2.13
N ILE A 55 -13.04 7.64 -2.21
CA ILE A 55 -11.94 7.93 -3.16
C ILE A 55 -12.46 7.91 -4.60
N VAL A 56 -13.14 6.83 -4.99
CA VAL A 56 -13.67 6.66 -6.34
C VAL A 56 -14.73 7.72 -6.66
N THR A 57 -15.59 8.04 -5.70
CA THR A 57 -16.67 9.02 -5.92
C THR A 57 -16.13 10.44 -6.02
N ASP A 58 -15.05 10.78 -5.30
CA ASP A 58 -14.40 12.09 -5.39
C ASP A 58 -13.36 12.21 -6.51
N ASP A 59 -13.03 11.10 -7.17
CA ASP A 59 -11.85 11.01 -8.04
C ASP A 59 -10.55 11.44 -7.31
N ASP A 60 -10.45 11.09 -6.02
CA ASP A 60 -9.35 11.54 -5.17
C ASP A 60 -8.08 10.70 -5.35
N VAL A 61 -7.23 11.19 -6.23
CA VAL A 61 -5.94 10.58 -6.56
C VAL A 61 -5.01 10.48 -5.35
N SER A 62 -5.05 11.44 -4.42
CA SER A 62 -4.17 11.41 -3.24
C SER A 62 -4.61 10.33 -2.26
N GLY A 63 -5.93 10.20 -2.04
CA GLY A 63 -6.51 9.10 -1.29
C GLY A 63 -6.18 7.75 -1.91
N ALA A 64 -6.31 7.63 -3.24
CA ALA A 64 -5.96 6.40 -3.97
C ALA A 64 -4.48 6.03 -3.77
N TYR A 65 -3.57 6.99 -3.86
CA TYR A 65 -2.14 6.79 -3.64
C TYR A 65 -1.84 6.25 -2.24
N HIS A 66 -2.38 6.87 -1.20
CA HIS A 66 -2.11 6.43 0.16
C HIS A 66 -2.74 5.08 0.49
N LEU A 67 -3.97 4.83 0.01
CA LEU A 67 -4.65 3.56 0.25
C LEU A 67 -3.99 2.41 -0.53
N ALA A 68 -3.53 2.65 -1.76
CA ALA A 68 -2.76 1.68 -2.54
C ALA A 68 -1.45 1.27 -1.83
N LEU A 69 -0.67 2.24 -1.32
CA LEU A 69 0.55 1.93 -0.56
C LEU A 69 0.26 1.18 0.74
N MET A 70 -0.85 1.51 1.41
CA MET A 70 -1.27 0.78 2.61
C MET A 70 -1.62 -0.67 2.29
N ALA A 71 -2.31 -0.94 1.18
CA ALA A 71 -2.64 -2.30 0.74
C ALA A 71 -1.40 -3.16 0.48
N GLN A 72 -0.27 -2.56 0.11
CA GLN A 72 0.98 -3.33 -0.07
C GLN A 72 1.65 -3.75 1.24
N SER A 73 1.50 -2.95 2.29
CA SER A 73 2.10 -3.25 3.60
C SER A 73 1.16 -4.08 4.50
N THR A 74 -0.11 -4.20 4.12
CA THR A 74 -1.14 -4.91 4.89
C THR A 74 -1.75 -6.03 4.04
N PRO A 75 -1.33 -7.29 4.25
CA PRO A 75 -1.92 -8.44 3.56
C PRO A 75 -3.44 -8.50 3.76
N ASP A 76 -4.16 -8.95 2.73
CA ASP A 76 -5.61 -9.18 2.74
C ASP A 76 -6.46 -7.93 3.05
N LEU A 77 -5.94 -6.73 2.76
CA LEU A 77 -6.72 -5.50 2.86
C LEU A 77 -7.93 -5.57 1.89
N PRO A 78 -9.17 -5.35 2.36
CA PRO A 78 -10.37 -5.51 1.53
C PRO A 78 -10.63 -4.27 0.66
N VAL A 79 -9.69 -4.01 -0.24
CA VAL A 79 -9.71 -2.92 -1.24
C VAL A 79 -9.21 -3.46 -2.58
N ASP A 80 -9.71 -2.88 -3.68
CA ASP A 80 -9.18 -3.11 -5.01
C ASP A 80 -7.93 -2.24 -5.24
N ALA A 81 -6.79 -2.76 -4.75
CA ALA A 81 -5.50 -2.10 -4.92
C ALA A 81 -5.17 -1.80 -6.39
N ARG A 82 -5.65 -2.63 -7.33
CA ARG A 82 -5.41 -2.42 -8.77
C ARG A 82 -6.15 -1.19 -9.26
N GLN A 83 -7.42 -1.00 -8.90
CA GLN A 83 -8.19 0.19 -9.24
C GLN A 83 -7.53 1.47 -8.69
N LEU A 84 -7.07 1.42 -7.44
CA LEU A 84 -6.40 2.56 -6.80
C LEU A 84 -5.08 2.90 -7.51
N ILE A 85 -4.26 1.88 -7.84
CA ILE A 85 -3.01 2.07 -8.59
C ILE A 85 -3.29 2.66 -9.98
N GLU A 86 -4.30 2.15 -10.69
CA GLU A 86 -4.67 2.65 -12.02
C GLU A 86 -5.07 4.13 -11.99
N MET A 87 -5.82 4.54 -10.98
CA MET A 87 -6.20 5.94 -10.77
C MET A 87 -4.96 6.83 -10.62
N VAL A 88 -4.00 6.41 -9.79
CA VAL A 88 -2.76 7.16 -9.55
C VAL A 88 -1.86 7.18 -10.77
N VAL A 89 -1.72 6.06 -11.48
CA VAL A 89 -0.91 6.01 -12.71
C VAL A 89 -1.48 6.96 -13.78
N THR A 90 -2.80 7.04 -13.86
CA THR A 90 -3.49 7.86 -14.87
C THR A 90 -3.47 9.35 -14.54
N LYS A 91 -3.67 9.72 -13.26
CA LYS A 91 -3.95 11.11 -12.86
C LYS A 91 -2.97 11.68 -11.83
N GLY A 92 -2.13 10.85 -11.25
CA GLY A 92 -1.18 11.24 -10.22
C GLY A 92 -0.06 12.13 -10.74
N ASP A 93 0.52 12.87 -9.81
CA ASP A 93 1.69 13.68 -10.07
C ASP A 93 2.97 12.82 -10.20
N ASN A 94 4.03 13.43 -10.73
CA ASN A 94 5.29 12.73 -10.97
C ASN A 94 5.90 12.13 -9.68
N ALA A 95 5.71 12.77 -8.52
CA ALA A 95 6.24 12.26 -7.26
C ALA A 95 5.48 11.01 -6.80
N GLN A 96 4.16 10.99 -6.97
CA GLN A 96 3.32 9.82 -6.72
C GLN A 96 3.70 8.66 -7.65
N LEU A 97 3.90 8.93 -8.94
CA LEU A 97 4.33 7.91 -9.92
C LEU A 97 5.69 7.30 -9.55
N ILE A 98 6.68 8.14 -9.21
CA ILE A 98 8.00 7.69 -8.78
C ILE A 98 7.91 6.88 -7.47
N SER A 99 7.04 7.30 -6.55
CA SER A 99 6.83 6.58 -5.30
C SER A 99 6.20 5.21 -5.54
N LEU A 100 5.19 5.09 -6.42
CA LEU A 100 4.63 3.79 -6.79
C LEU A 100 5.70 2.89 -7.41
N LEU A 101 6.52 3.43 -8.31
CA LEU A 101 7.61 2.67 -8.93
C LEU A 101 8.57 2.06 -7.88
N LYS A 102 8.85 2.79 -6.80
CA LYS A 102 9.80 2.37 -5.76
C LYS A 102 9.22 1.40 -4.72
N ASN A 103 7.92 1.51 -4.45
CA ASN A 103 7.28 0.91 -3.29
C ASN A 103 6.30 -0.23 -3.63
N LEU A 104 5.82 -0.34 -4.88
CA LEU A 104 5.01 -1.48 -5.27
C LEU A 104 5.93 -2.68 -5.55
N PRO A 105 5.61 -3.90 -5.06
CA PRO A 105 6.40 -5.10 -5.34
C PRO A 105 6.41 -5.44 -6.84
N VAL A 106 5.30 -5.18 -7.54
CA VAL A 106 5.19 -5.27 -9.00
C VAL A 106 4.60 -3.96 -9.53
N PRO A 107 5.43 -2.94 -9.78
CA PRO A 107 4.95 -1.66 -10.29
C PRO A 107 4.61 -1.76 -11.79
N PRO A 108 3.63 -0.97 -12.29
CA PRO A 108 3.35 -0.86 -13.72
C PRO A 108 4.41 0.01 -14.42
N VAL A 109 5.64 -0.52 -14.52
CA VAL A 109 6.85 0.21 -14.96
C VAL A 109 6.66 0.94 -16.27
N GLU A 110 6.21 0.25 -17.33
CA GLU A 110 6.10 0.85 -18.66
C GLU A 110 5.10 2.00 -18.71
N VAL A 111 3.99 1.89 -17.97
CA VAL A 111 2.96 2.95 -17.94
C VAL A 111 3.46 4.16 -17.17
N ILE A 112 4.09 3.94 -16.01
CA ILE A 112 4.71 5.01 -15.21
C ILE A 112 5.81 5.70 -16.02
N LYS A 113 6.64 4.92 -16.72
CA LYS A 113 7.73 5.44 -17.55
C LYS A 113 7.22 6.34 -18.65
N GLN A 114 6.20 5.89 -19.40
CA GLN A 114 5.61 6.70 -20.45
C GLN A 114 5.03 8.00 -19.90
N ARG A 115 4.28 7.95 -18.79
CA ARG A 115 3.70 9.13 -18.13
C ARG A 115 4.76 10.16 -17.72
N LEU A 116 5.88 9.71 -17.16
CA LEU A 116 6.97 10.58 -16.74
C LEU A 116 7.69 11.21 -17.94
N ILE A 117 7.92 10.46 -19.02
CA ILE A 117 8.50 10.98 -20.26
C ILE A 117 7.56 12.03 -20.89
N ASP A 118 6.26 11.72 -20.98
CA ASP A 118 5.24 12.61 -21.55
C ASP A 118 5.09 13.90 -20.74
N SER A 119 5.38 13.87 -19.44
CA SER A 119 5.36 15.07 -18.58
C SER A 119 6.45 16.09 -18.93
N GLY A 120 7.55 15.65 -19.56
CA GLY A 120 8.70 16.49 -19.87
C GLY A 120 9.50 16.98 -18.65
N ASP A 121 9.21 16.49 -17.45
CA ASP A 121 9.92 16.86 -16.22
C ASP A 121 11.27 16.13 -16.14
N GLU A 122 12.34 16.85 -16.50
CA GLU A 122 13.70 16.32 -16.53
C GLU A 122 14.15 15.72 -15.19
N ASN A 123 13.72 16.31 -14.07
CA ASN A 123 14.08 15.80 -12.74
C ASN A 123 13.35 14.48 -12.45
N ALA A 124 12.07 14.39 -12.78
CA ALA A 124 11.31 13.16 -12.60
C ALA A 124 11.83 12.02 -13.50
N ILE A 125 12.17 12.34 -14.76
CA ILE A 125 12.77 11.41 -15.71
C ILE A 125 14.13 10.90 -15.21
N ALA A 126 14.98 11.80 -14.69
CA ALA A 126 16.27 11.43 -14.12
C ALA A 126 16.12 10.49 -12.92
N GLN A 127 15.18 10.79 -12.00
CA GLN A 127 14.91 9.95 -10.83
C GLN A 127 14.40 8.55 -11.21
N MET A 128 13.51 8.47 -12.20
CA MET A 128 13.03 7.20 -12.74
C MET A 128 14.17 6.41 -13.39
N THR A 129 14.96 7.05 -14.25
CA THR A 129 16.07 6.40 -14.97
C THR A 129 17.09 5.83 -13.99
N ALA A 130 17.52 6.62 -13.01
CA ALA A 130 18.44 6.17 -11.97
C ALA A 130 17.88 4.99 -11.16
N TYR A 131 16.58 4.98 -10.88
CA TYR A 131 15.94 3.86 -10.18
C TYR A 131 15.94 2.58 -11.01
N LEU A 132 15.58 2.66 -12.30
CA LEU A 132 15.52 1.51 -13.20
C LEU A 132 16.91 0.96 -13.54
N GLU A 133 17.92 1.82 -13.67
CA GLU A 133 19.32 1.38 -13.85
C GLU A 133 19.84 0.61 -12.62
N ALA A 134 19.47 1.06 -11.42
CA ALA A 134 19.82 0.37 -10.18
C ALA A 134 18.99 -0.90 -9.94
N ASN A 135 17.82 -1.03 -10.58
CA ASN A 135 16.87 -2.14 -10.40
C ASN A 135 16.38 -2.63 -11.79
N PRO A 136 17.24 -3.33 -12.56
CA PRO A 136 16.95 -3.69 -13.96
C PRO A 136 15.74 -4.64 -14.11
N GLU A 137 15.35 -5.34 -13.05
CA GLU A 137 14.15 -6.19 -13.04
C GLU A 137 12.87 -5.44 -12.64
N GLY A 138 12.93 -4.12 -12.37
CA GLY A 138 11.76 -3.31 -11.98
C GLY A 138 11.16 -3.69 -10.63
N VAL A 139 11.87 -4.47 -9.82
CA VAL A 139 11.40 -4.97 -8.53
C VAL A 139 11.44 -3.82 -7.52
N GLY A 140 10.25 -3.38 -7.10
CA GLY A 140 10.07 -2.49 -5.96
C GLY A 140 10.86 -3.00 -4.77
N SER A 141 11.39 -2.10 -3.96
CA SER A 141 12.41 -2.34 -2.94
C SER A 141 11.94 -3.29 -1.81
N GLN A 142 11.69 -4.57 -2.08
CA GLN A 142 11.45 -5.67 -1.14
C GLN A 142 11.93 -7.04 -1.69
N GLY A 143 12.94 -7.04 -2.56
CA GLY A 143 13.67 -8.27 -2.93
C GLY A 143 14.84 -8.63 -2.00
N MET A 144 15.27 -7.74 -1.12
CA MET A 144 16.49 -7.92 -0.29
C MET A 144 16.21 -8.40 1.15
N LEU A 145 15.19 -9.24 1.33
CA LEU A 145 15.02 -10.05 2.54
C LEU A 145 14.89 -11.54 2.19
N GLY A 146 15.83 -12.03 1.38
CA GLY A 146 16.00 -13.46 1.08
C GLY A 146 17.42 -14.00 1.32
N SER A 147 18.41 -13.14 1.59
CA SER A 147 19.78 -13.57 1.92
C SER A 147 19.93 -13.81 3.43
N GLY A 148 19.30 -14.88 3.92
CA GLY A 148 19.33 -15.22 5.34
C GLY A 148 19.10 -16.69 5.69
N GLN A 149 18.71 -17.55 4.75
CA GLN A 149 18.78 -18.99 4.95
C GLN A 149 20.18 -19.47 4.58
N LYS A 150 21.11 -19.37 5.53
CA LYS A 150 22.16 -20.39 5.62
C LYS A 150 21.43 -21.72 5.68
N GLU A 151 21.54 -22.52 4.62
CA GLU A 151 21.22 -23.93 4.63
C GLU A 151 21.95 -24.57 5.81
N ARG A 152 21.25 -24.67 6.95
CA ARG A 152 21.68 -25.48 8.06
C ARG A 152 21.34 -26.90 7.67
N ILE A 153 22.20 -27.49 6.83
CA ILE A 153 22.25 -28.93 6.65
C ILE A 153 22.54 -29.51 8.04
N VAL A 154 21.49 -30.01 8.69
CA VAL A 154 21.60 -30.83 9.89
C VAL A 154 22.19 -32.17 9.47
N PRO A 155 23.37 -32.58 9.96
CA PRO A 155 23.79 -33.96 9.80
C PRO A 155 22.87 -34.84 10.65
N LEU A 156 22.15 -35.75 9.99
CA LEU A 156 21.46 -36.85 10.65
C LEU A 156 22.53 -37.72 11.32
N SER A 157 22.57 -37.72 12.65
CA SER A 157 23.37 -38.67 13.42
C SER A 157 22.97 -40.10 13.06
N PRO A 158 23.91 -41.02 12.82
CA PRO A 158 23.59 -42.43 12.63
C PRO A 158 23.17 -43.07 13.95
N SER A 159 22.04 -43.77 13.90
CA SER A 159 21.50 -44.62 14.96
C SER A 159 22.54 -45.62 15.44
N GLN A 160 22.79 -45.63 16.75
CA GLN A 160 23.52 -46.71 17.41
C GLN A 160 22.60 -47.93 17.51
N SER A 161 23.11 -49.09 17.12
CA SER A 161 22.60 -50.42 17.45
C SER A 161 23.71 -51.19 18.15
#